data_AF-A0A956I9C8-F1
#
_entry.id   AF-A0A956I9C8-F1
#
_cell.length_a   1.000
_cell.length_b   1.000
_cell.length_c   1.000
_cell.angle_alpha   90.00
_cell.angle_beta   90.00
_cell.angle_gamma   90.00
#
_symmetry.space_group_name_H-M   'P 1'
#
loop_
_entity.id
_entity.type
_entity.pdbx_description
1 polymer ?
#
loop_
_entity_poly.entity_id
_entity_poly.type
_entity_poly.pdbx_seq_one_letter_code
_entity_poly.pdbx_strand_id
1 'polypeptide(L)'
;MRRLSLLLLFALACGDDDSPPPGDGGLPSDDAAMDAGNPDGGTDAGPPDETPPELSLHFPSRVSQIAAADVLVRGSATDASGVTSVRVNDVDATSDDGFATFEARV
;
A
#
# COMPACT_ATOMS: atom_id res chain seq x y z
N MET A 1 20.84 -10.85 3.73
CA MET A 1 20.64 -10.84 5.20
C MET A 1 19.21 -11.26 5.50
N ARG A 2 18.93 -11.67 6.74
CA ARG A 2 17.92 -12.65 7.18
C ARG A 2 16.45 -12.18 7.05
N ARG A 3 15.55 -13.13 6.77
CA ARG A 3 14.07 -12.99 6.74
C ARG A 3 13.53 -12.62 8.14
N LEU A 4 12.55 -11.73 8.20
CA LEU A 4 11.71 -11.54 9.39
C LEU A 4 10.24 -11.45 8.96
N SER A 5 9.54 -12.60 9.03
CA SER A 5 8.08 -12.67 8.91
C SER A 5 7.49 -12.64 10.31
N LEU A 6 6.54 -11.74 10.55
CA LEU A 6 5.76 -11.69 11.79
C LEU A 6 4.28 -11.79 11.42
N LEU A 7 3.67 -12.94 11.72
CA LEU A 7 2.26 -13.20 11.55
C LEU A 7 1.61 -13.10 12.94
N LEU A 8 0.64 -12.20 13.12
CA LEU A 8 -0.08 -12.01 14.38
C LEU A 8 -1.54 -12.42 14.19
N LEU A 9 -1.98 -13.45 14.91
CA LEU A 9 -3.38 -13.89 14.98
C LEU A 9 -3.96 -13.44 16.32
N PHE A 10 -5.08 -12.73 16.30
CA PHE A 10 -5.91 -12.50 17.49
C PHE A 10 -7.31 -13.06 17.25
N ALA A 11 -7.65 -14.11 17.99
CA ALA A 11 -9.01 -14.56 18.18
C ALA A 11 -9.46 -14.07 19.56
N LEU A 12 -10.58 -13.35 19.63
CA LEU A 12 -11.26 -13.09 20.90
C LEU A 12 -12.72 -13.49 20.75
N ALA A 13 -13.09 -14.49 21.54
CA ALA A 13 -14.44 -14.97 21.75
C ALA A 13 -14.99 -14.38 23.06
N CYS A 14 -16.20 -13.83 23.01
CA CYS A 14 -17.31 -13.92 23.99
C CYS A 14 -18.47 -13.12 23.37
N GLY A 15 -19.71 -13.58 23.26
CA GLY A 15 -20.49 -14.37 24.22
C GLY A 15 -21.50 -13.44 24.90
N ASP A 16 -22.79 -13.73 24.68
CA ASP A 16 -23.97 -13.45 25.52
C ASP A 16 -25.10 -12.56 24.92
N ASP A 17 -26.23 -13.27 24.72
CA ASP A 17 -27.61 -12.88 24.52
C ASP A 17 -28.11 -11.68 25.35
N ASP A 18 -28.84 -10.76 24.71
CA ASP A 18 -29.94 -10.05 25.38
C ASP A 18 -31.04 -9.73 24.33
N SER A 19 -32.18 -10.41 24.49
CA SER A 19 -33.36 -10.26 23.60
C SER A 19 -34.17 -8.99 23.97
N PRO A 20 -34.82 -8.32 23.00
CA PRO A 20 -35.30 -6.95 23.16
C PRO A 20 -36.71 -6.85 23.79
N PRO A 21 -37.07 -5.73 24.43
CA PRO A 21 -38.48 -5.44 24.75
C PRO A 21 -39.22 -4.87 23.52
N PRO A 22 -40.53 -5.16 23.36
CA PRO A 22 -41.32 -4.64 22.24
C PRO A 22 -42.05 -3.35 22.59
N GLY A 23 -42.23 -2.51 21.56
CA GLY A 23 -43.18 -1.40 21.51
C GLY A 23 -42.53 -0.01 21.52
N ASP A 24 -43.05 1.01 20.84
CA ASP A 24 -44.12 1.10 19.84
C ASP A 24 -44.03 2.54 19.31
N GLY A 25 -44.29 2.75 18.01
CA GLY A 25 -44.65 4.07 17.47
C GLY A 25 -43.52 5.05 17.09
N GLY A 26 -43.28 5.13 15.78
CA GLY A 26 -43.16 6.42 15.08
C GLY A 26 -41.80 7.11 15.10
N LEU A 27 -40.91 6.71 14.21
CA LEU A 27 -39.88 7.60 13.68
C LEU A 27 -40.15 7.84 12.18
N PRO A 28 -40.14 9.10 11.70
CA PRO A 28 -40.18 9.39 10.28
C PRO A 28 -39.00 8.74 9.57
N SER A 29 -39.29 8.04 8.48
CA SER A 29 -38.30 7.49 7.55
C SER A 29 -37.72 8.62 6.70
N ASP A 30 -36.82 9.42 7.27
CA ASP A 30 -36.07 10.44 6.53
C ASP A 30 -34.61 10.49 7.06
N ASP A 31 -33.86 9.42 6.76
CA ASP A 31 -32.44 9.36 6.34
C ASP A 31 -31.41 10.42 6.86
N ALA A 32 -31.53 10.87 8.10
CA ALA A 32 -30.50 11.67 8.76
C ALA A 32 -29.80 10.86 9.86
N ALA A 33 -28.69 10.24 9.44
CA ALA A 33 -27.57 9.77 10.27
C ALA A 33 -27.89 8.74 11.36
N MET A 34 -27.59 7.46 11.09
CA MET A 34 -26.82 6.61 12.02
C MET A 34 -26.04 5.58 11.20
N ASP A 35 -24.78 5.92 10.91
CA ASP A 35 -23.68 4.94 10.97
C ASP A 35 -23.71 4.34 12.38
N ALA A 36 -24.62 3.38 12.58
CA ALA A 36 -24.72 2.59 13.78
C ALA A 36 -23.61 1.55 13.67
N GLY A 37 -22.48 1.91 14.27
CA GLY A 37 -21.22 1.21 14.17
C GLY A 37 -21.35 -0.31 14.19
N ASN A 38 -20.81 -0.91 13.14
CA ASN A 38 -20.19 -2.21 13.29
C ASN A 38 -18.77 -1.94 13.82
N PRO A 39 -18.40 -2.32 15.05
CA PRO A 39 -17.01 -2.27 15.49
C PRO A 39 -16.26 -3.50 14.93
N ASP A 40 -16.44 -3.82 13.65
CA ASP A 40 -15.66 -4.88 12.99
C ASP A 40 -14.25 -4.42 12.63
N GLY A 41 -13.80 -3.26 13.13
CA GLY A 41 -12.44 -2.79 12.89
C GLY A 41 -12.06 -2.75 11.41
N GLY A 42 -13.06 -2.70 10.51
CA GLY A 42 -12.83 -2.53 9.10
C GLY A 42 -12.32 -1.12 8.90
N THR A 43 -11.01 -0.96 8.76
CA THR A 43 -10.47 0.28 8.22
C THR A 43 -11.12 0.43 6.85
N ASP A 44 -12.05 1.37 6.72
CA ASP A 44 -12.55 1.86 5.43
C ASP A 44 -11.37 2.60 4.75
N ALA A 45 -10.35 1.84 4.40
CA ALA A 45 -9.36 2.21 3.42
C ALA A 45 -10.16 2.19 2.14
N GLY A 46 -10.41 3.37 1.57
CA GLY A 46 -11.31 3.55 0.43
C GLY A 46 -10.96 2.71 -0.81
N PRO A 47 -11.44 3.09 -2.00
CA PRO A 47 -11.20 2.28 -3.19
C PRO A 47 -9.70 2.00 -3.38
N PRO A 48 -9.32 0.79 -3.81
CA PRO A 48 -7.92 0.42 -4.02
C PRO A 48 -7.27 1.33 -5.07
N ASP A 49 -5.98 1.63 -4.90
CA ASP A 49 -5.24 2.37 -5.91
C ASP A 49 -4.96 1.47 -7.13
N GLU A 50 -5.33 1.96 -8.31
CA GLU A 50 -5.13 1.32 -9.60
C GLU A 50 -4.16 2.12 -10.49
N THR A 51 -3.60 3.21 -9.98
CA THR A 51 -2.67 4.07 -10.70
C THR A 51 -1.28 3.41 -10.72
N PRO A 52 -0.68 3.19 -11.91
CA PRO A 52 0.67 2.66 -11.97
C PRO A 52 1.70 3.75 -11.62
N PRO A 53 2.86 3.38 -11.05
CA PRO A 53 3.94 4.31 -10.78
C PRO A 53 4.55 4.86 -12.06
N GLU A 54 4.99 6.12 -12.02
CA GLU A 54 5.79 6.76 -13.07
C GLU A 54 7.28 6.53 -12.83
N LEU A 55 8.03 6.30 -13.91
CA LEU A 55 9.47 6.03 -13.88
C LEU A 55 10.23 6.92 -14.86
N SER A 56 11.32 7.54 -14.39
CA SER A 56 12.26 8.28 -15.23
C SER A 56 13.68 7.75 -15.07
N LEU A 57 14.34 7.49 -16.20
CA LEU A 57 15.72 7.00 -16.25
C LEU A 57 16.66 8.17 -16.56
N HIS A 58 17.58 8.47 -15.63
CA HIS A 58 18.54 9.57 -15.78
C HIS A 58 19.88 9.09 -16.32
N PHE A 59 20.29 7.89 -15.93
CA PHE A 59 21.51 7.29 -16.43
C PHE A 59 21.37 5.75 -16.49
N PRO A 60 21.81 5.10 -17.57
CA PRO A 60 22.36 5.71 -18.79
C PRO A 60 21.30 6.47 -19.60
N SER A 61 21.74 7.42 -20.42
CA SER A 61 20.84 8.07 -21.38
C SER A 61 20.34 7.06 -22.41
N ARG A 62 19.21 7.37 -23.06
CA ARG A 62 18.67 6.55 -24.15
C ARG A 62 19.74 6.35 -25.23
N VAL A 63 19.85 5.11 -25.72
CA VAL A 63 20.78 4.72 -26.79
C VAL A 63 22.23 5.05 -26.45
N SER A 64 22.69 4.59 -25.29
CA SER A 64 24.09 4.71 -24.88
C SER A 64 24.79 3.36 -24.95
N GLN A 65 26.03 3.34 -25.45
CA GLN A 65 26.86 2.14 -25.44
C GLN A 65 27.77 2.20 -24.21
N ILE A 66 27.64 1.20 -23.34
CA ILE A 66 28.42 1.09 -22.11
C ILE A 66 29.35 -0.10 -22.27
N ALA A 67 30.65 0.16 -22.21
CA ALA A 67 31.68 -0.87 -22.31
C ALA A 67 32.07 -1.47 -20.94
N ALA A 68 31.46 -0.98 -19.86
CA ALA A 68 31.71 -1.47 -18.51
C ALA A 68 30.97 -2.79 -18.26
N ALA A 69 31.60 -3.67 -17.48
CA ALA A 69 30.99 -4.94 -17.04
C ALA A 69 29.92 -4.73 -15.97
N ASP A 70 30.05 -3.67 -15.16
CA ASP A 70 29.05 -3.22 -14.19
C ASP A 70 28.56 -1.82 -14.58
N VAL A 71 27.25 -1.64 -14.62
CA VAL A 71 26.61 -0.37 -14.95
C VAL A 71 25.85 0.14 -13.73
N LEU A 72 26.21 1.33 -13.27
CA LEU A 72 25.37 2.07 -12.33
C LEU A 72 24.19 2.65 -13.10
N VAL A 73 22.97 2.23 -12.77
CA VAL A 73 21.72 2.74 -13.32
C VAL A 73 21.10 3.68 -12.30
N ARG A 74 20.69 4.87 -12.74
CA ARG A 74 20.12 5.93 -11.88
C ARG A 74 18.81 6.44 -12.46
N GLY A 75 17.83 6.66 -11.60
CA GLY A 75 16.52 7.13 -12.00
C GLY A 75 15.72 7.70 -10.85
N SER A 76 14.45 7.97 -11.12
CA SER A 76 13.44 8.39 -10.15
C SER A 76 12.14 7.64 -10.42
N ALA A 77 11.42 7.27 -9.36
CA ALA A 77 10.10 6.68 -9.43
C ALA A 77 9.14 7.46 -8.51
N THR A 78 7.92 7.69 -8.98
CA THR A 78 6.91 8.44 -8.22
C THR A 78 5.55 7.79 -8.39
N ASP A 79 4.80 7.71 -7.29
CA ASP A 79 3.42 7.28 -7.28
C ASP A 79 2.66 7.99 -6.15
N ALA A 80 1.36 8.20 -6.31
CA ALA A 80 0.53 8.89 -5.31
C ALA A 80 0.39 8.07 -4.01
N SER A 81 0.38 6.74 -4.13
CA SER A 81 0.35 5.82 -2.98
C SER A 81 1.74 5.41 -2.50
N GLY A 82 2.78 5.83 -3.21
CA GLY A 82 4.18 5.56 -2.91
C GLY A 82 4.73 4.33 -3.62
N VAL A 83 6.05 4.30 -3.77
CA VAL A 83 6.75 3.24 -4.50
C VAL A 83 7.29 2.20 -3.53
N THR A 84 6.88 0.94 -3.71
CA THR A 84 7.30 -0.16 -2.82
C THR A 84 8.66 -0.75 -3.23
N SER A 85 8.96 -0.81 -4.52
CA SER A 85 10.22 -1.38 -5.01
C SER A 85 10.53 -0.93 -6.43
N VAL A 86 11.82 -0.78 -6.75
CA VAL A 86 12.32 -0.65 -8.13
C VAL A 86 13.34 -1.75 -8.39
N ARG A 87 13.26 -2.40 -9.55
CA ARG A 87 14.23 -3.39 -10.01
C ARG A 87 14.75 -3.05 -11.40
N VAL A 88 16.03 -3.27 -11.64
CA VAL A 88 16.68 -3.13 -12.94
C VAL A 88 17.30 -4.46 -13.30
N ASN A 89 16.80 -5.14 -14.35
CA ASN A 89 17.28 -6.46 -14.77
C ASN A 89 17.42 -7.46 -13.60
N ASP A 90 16.36 -7.58 -12.79
CA ASP A 90 16.30 -8.43 -11.58
C ASP A 90 17.21 -8.03 -10.42
N VAL A 91 17.92 -6.90 -10.50
CA VAL A 91 18.64 -6.31 -9.37
C VAL A 91 17.74 -5.31 -8.65
N ASP A 92 17.58 -5.49 -7.33
CA ASP A 92 16.90 -4.53 -6.48
C ASP A 92 17.66 -3.21 -6.43
N ALA A 93 16.96 -2.11 -6.72
CA ALA A 93 17.51 -0.77 -6.59
C ALA A 93 17.56 -0.35 -5.12
N THR A 94 18.56 0.44 -4.78
CA THR A 94 18.72 1.09 -3.48
C THR A 94 18.21 2.52 -3.54
N SER A 95 17.53 2.94 -2.48
CA SER A 95 17.04 4.30 -2.28
C SER A 95 16.91 4.57 -0.78
N ASP A 96 17.12 5.84 -0.39
CA ASP A 96 16.92 6.32 0.99
C ASP A 96 15.73 7.30 1.09
N ASP A 97 15.00 7.51 -0.01
CA ASP A 97 13.98 8.56 -0.16
C ASP A 97 12.65 8.04 -0.75
N GLY A 98 12.37 6.74 -0.58
CA GLY A 98 11.14 6.12 -1.10
C GLY A 98 11.13 6.01 -2.63
N PHE A 99 12.29 5.84 -3.24
CA PHE A 99 12.55 5.77 -4.69
C PHE A 99 12.32 7.07 -5.47
N ALA A 100 12.16 8.21 -4.79
CA ALA A 100 12.22 9.51 -5.44
C ALA A 100 13.56 9.67 -6.21
N THR A 101 14.63 9.08 -5.67
CA THR A 101 15.84 8.73 -6.42
C THR A 101 16.22 7.28 -6.14
N PHE A 102 16.75 6.58 -7.16
CA PHE A 102 17.21 5.21 -6.99
C PHE A 102 18.50 4.94 -7.76
N GLU A 103 19.27 3.97 -7.25
CA GLU A 103 20.47 3.44 -7.90
C GLU A 103 20.43 1.91 -7.94
N ALA A 104 20.85 1.31 -9.05
CA ALA A 104 21.02 -0.13 -9.18
C ALA A 104 22.32 -0.43 -9.91
N ARG A 105 23.06 -1.46 -9.49
CA ARG A 105 24.26 -1.92 -10.20
C ARG A 105 23.94 -3.21 -10.92
N VAL A 106 24.03 -3.20 -12.24
CA VAL A 106 23.70 -4.33 -13.13
C VAL A 106 24.86 -4.75 -13.99
#